data_AF-Q5GW20-F1
#
_entry.id   AF-Q5GW20-F1
#
_cell.length_a   1.000
_cell.length_b   1.000
_cell.length_c   1.000
_cell.angle_alpha   90.00
_cell.angle_beta   90.00
_cell.angle_gamma   90.00
#
_symmetry.space_group_name_H-M   'P 1'
#
loop_
_entity.id
_entity.type
_entity.pdbx_description
1 polymer ?
#
loop_
_entity_poly.entity_id
_entity_poly.type
_entity_poly.pdbx_seq_one_letter_code
_entity_poly.pdbx_strand_id
1 'polypeptide(L)'
;MLASAIRQLPEEEVNLAITEAAALQTGPRTLAEVTLRLHLVGLEPIHRFQHAYAQLAERLARSGDGAEALIHLVALLNRLSNPGLRQAAFRELTRALHALDSTESGAAVLRRLATALPHQPDEVRYLCSLDVLAATVSLFPSEQIQVIATVRAQAAAIPNHADELIARCDDAIATASMMLATVSRRYMDT
;
A
#
# COMPACT_ATOMS: atom_id res chain seq x y z
N MET A 1 -12.92 15.18 21.14
CA MET A 1 -12.67 16.63 21.27
C MET A 1 -11.40 17.07 20.55
N LEU A 2 -10.27 16.35 20.65
CA LEU A 2 -9.04 16.71 19.93
C LEU A 2 -9.20 16.70 18.40
N ALA A 3 -9.75 15.61 17.82
CA ALA A 3 -9.97 15.48 16.38
C ALA A 3 -10.88 16.57 15.78
N SER A 4 -11.91 16.98 16.52
CA SER A 4 -12.80 18.06 16.10
C SER A 4 -12.11 19.43 16.16
N ALA A 5 -11.27 19.67 17.17
CA ALA A 5 -10.52 20.91 17.28
C ALA A 5 -9.47 21.05 16.18
N ILE A 6 -8.71 19.98 15.88
CA ILE A 6 -7.70 19.99 14.80
C ILE A 6 -8.36 20.26 13.44
N ARG A 7 -9.55 19.70 13.17
CA ARG A 7 -10.28 19.96 11.92
C ARG A 7 -10.76 21.40 11.74
N GLN A 8 -10.84 22.18 12.82
CA GLN A 8 -11.20 23.58 12.74
C GLN A 8 -9.99 24.48 12.43
N LEU A 9 -8.78 23.93 12.49
CA LEU A 9 -7.56 24.65 12.14
C LEU A 9 -7.39 24.72 10.61
N PRO A 10 -6.83 25.80 10.07
CA PRO A 10 -6.41 25.88 8.69
C PRO A 10 -5.43 24.75 8.33
N GLU A 11 -5.57 24.17 7.14
CA GLU A 11 -4.72 23.07 6.69
C GLU A 11 -3.23 23.45 6.67
N GLU A 12 -2.91 24.70 6.33
CA GLU A 12 -1.55 25.23 6.33
C GLU A 12 -0.92 25.22 7.74
N GLU A 13 -1.67 25.62 8.76
CA GLU A 13 -1.20 25.61 10.15
C GLU A 13 -0.95 24.19 10.64
N VAL A 14 -1.84 23.25 10.30
CA VAL A 14 -1.66 21.83 10.62
C VAL A 14 -0.42 21.27 9.92
N ASN A 15 -0.21 21.61 8.64
CA ASN A 15 0.97 21.18 7.89
C ASN A 15 2.26 21.75 8.47
N LEU A 16 2.27 23.03 8.86
CA LEU A 16 3.42 23.67 9.50
C LEU A 16 3.74 22.98 10.84
N ALA A 17 2.72 22.74 11.68
CA ALA A 17 2.90 22.08 12.97
C ALA A 17 3.46 20.64 12.82
N ILE A 18 3.01 19.88 11.80
CA ILE A 18 3.56 18.56 11.49
C ILE A 18 5.03 18.68 11.08
N THR A 19 5.34 19.63 10.21
CA THR A 19 6.66 19.88 9.65
C THR A 19 7.67 20.26 10.74
N GLU A 20 7.26 21.10 11.69
CA GLU A 20 8.05 21.48 12.87
C GLU A 20 8.20 20.31 13.85
N ALA A 21 7.11 19.61 14.18
CA ALA A 21 7.15 18.47 15.09
C ALA A 21 8.02 17.32 14.55
N ALA A 22 7.99 17.08 13.24
CA ALA A 22 8.85 16.07 12.61
C ALA A 22 10.33 16.46 12.63
N ALA A 23 10.66 17.75 12.51
CA ALA A 23 12.04 18.24 12.60
C ALA A 23 12.66 18.03 13.99
N LEU A 24 11.83 17.88 15.03
CA LEU A 24 12.27 17.58 16.40
C LEU A 24 12.46 16.08 16.65
N GLN A 25 12.04 15.20 15.75
CA GLN A 25 12.19 13.75 15.91
C GLN A 25 13.56 13.27 15.43
N THR A 26 14.03 12.18 16.03
CA THR A 26 15.24 11.49 15.57
C THR A 26 14.90 10.59 14.38
N GLY A 27 15.72 10.65 13.32
CA GLY A 27 15.57 9.83 12.12
C GLY A 27 15.14 10.61 10.87
N PRO A 28 14.75 9.92 9.79
CA PRO A 28 14.34 10.57 8.55
C PRO A 28 13.06 11.40 8.74
N ARG A 29 13.15 12.70 8.41
CA ARG A 29 12.05 13.65 8.57
C ARG A 29 10.77 13.20 7.88
N THR A 30 10.86 12.72 6.63
CA THR A 30 9.71 12.25 5.85
C THR A 30 8.93 11.16 6.58
N LEU A 31 9.61 10.21 7.22
CA LEU A 31 8.97 9.12 7.96
C LEU A 31 8.28 9.61 9.23
N ALA A 32 8.87 10.60 9.92
CA ALA A 32 8.25 11.25 11.07
C ALA A 32 6.98 12.01 10.66
N GLU A 33 7.01 12.77 9.55
CA GLU A 33 5.85 13.46 9.01
C GLU A 33 4.72 12.49 8.62
N VAL A 34 5.05 11.42 7.89
CA VAL A 34 4.07 10.37 7.53
C VAL A 34 3.45 9.74 8.78
N THR A 35 4.27 9.47 9.80
CA THR A 35 3.79 8.91 11.08
C THR A 35 2.81 9.88 11.76
N LEU A 36 3.14 11.16 11.85
CA LEU A 36 2.28 12.17 12.47
C LEU A 36 0.96 12.33 11.67
N ARG A 37 1.03 12.38 10.35
CA ARG A 37 -0.16 12.44 9.48
C ARG A 37 -1.06 11.23 9.66
N LEU A 38 -0.50 10.02 9.79
CA LEU A 38 -1.28 8.82 10.10
C LEU A 38 -1.99 8.93 11.45
N HIS A 39 -1.33 9.47 12.48
CA HIS A 39 -1.97 9.67 13.78
C HIS A 39 -3.17 10.62 13.66
N LEU A 40 -3.06 11.70 12.90
CA LEU A 40 -4.17 12.64 12.66
C LEU A 40 -5.35 11.95 11.95
N VAL A 41 -5.08 11.17 10.90
CA VAL A 41 -6.12 10.37 10.23
C VAL A 41 -6.75 9.36 11.18
N GLY A 42 -5.95 8.75 12.06
CA GLY A 42 -6.42 7.82 13.09
C GLY A 42 -7.34 8.44 14.14
N LEU A 43 -7.37 9.78 14.26
CA LEU A 43 -8.30 10.50 15.13
C LEU A 43 -9.68 10.73 14.47
N GLU A 44 -9.80 10.50 13.16
CA GLU A 44 -11.08 10.67 12.47
C GLU A 44 -12.12 9.65 12.94
N PRO A 45 -13.41 10.03 12.96
CA PRO A 45 -14.49 9.06 13.13
C PRO A 45 -14.41 7.95 12.07
N ILE A 46 -14.81 6.73 12.43
CA ILE A 46 -14.74 5.54 11.56
C ILE A 46 -15.36 5.80 10.17
N HIS A 47 -16.50 6.50 10.10
CA HIS A 47 -17.19 6.81 8.84
C HIS A 47 -16.45 7.80 7.92
N ARG A 48 -15.42 8.50 8.41
CA ARG A 48 -14.57 9.43 7.63
C ARG A 48 -13.16 8.91 7.41
N PHE A 49 -12.72 7.98 8.25
CA PHE A 49 -11.36 7.45 8.23
C PHE A 49 -10.94 7.03 6.82
N GLN A 50 -11.76 6.25 6.11
CA GLN A 50 -11.41 5.75 4.79
C GLN A 50 -11.13 6.88 3.80
N HIS A 51 -11.98 7.91 3.76
CA HIS A 51 -11.78 9.05 2.87
C HIS A 51 -10.53 9.86 3.23
N ALA A 52 -10.33 10.15 4.54
CA ALA A 52 -9.16 10.88 5.00
C ALA A 52 -7.85 10.11 4.75
N TYR A 53 -7.88 8.78 4.91
CA TYR A 53 -6.74 7.91 4.62
C TYR A 53 -6.44 7.86 3.12
N ALA A 54 -7.46 7.75 2.27
CA ALA A 54 -7.28 7.78 0.81
C ALA A 54 -6.61 9.09 0.37
N GLN A 55 -7.09 10.24 0.86
CA GLN A 55 -6.47 11.55 0.58
C GLN A 55 -5.03 11.65 1.08
N LEU A 56 -4.73 11.07 2.24
CA LEU A 56 -3.35 11.01 2.74
C LEU A 56 -2.47 10.16 1.83
N ALA A 57 -2.87 8.93 1.53
CA ALA A 57 -2.10 8.00 0.73
C ALA A 57 -1.85 8.55 -0.69
N GLU A 58 -2.87 9.13 -1.31
CA GLU A 58 -2.77 9.73 -2.65
C GLU A 58 -1.85 10.96 -2.66
N ARG A 59 -1.92 11.83 -1.65
CA ARG A 59 -1.00 12.98 -1.55
C ARG A 59 0.44 12.52 -1.35
N LEU A 60 0.68 11.51 -0.51
CA LEU A 60 2.01 10.97 -0.29
C LEU A 60 2.54 10.28 -1.54
N ALA A 61 1.71 9.52 -2.26
CA ALA A 61 2.10 8.87 -3.50
C ALA A 61 2.61 9.86 -4.55
N ARG A 62 2.02 11.06 -4.65
CA ARG A 62 2.44 12.14 -5.56
C ARG A 62 3.66 12.95 -5.08
N SER A 63 4.20 12.65 -3.90
CA SER A 63 5.38 13.35 -3.37
C SER A 63 6.67 12.78 -3.96
N GLY A 64 7.77 13.53 -3.88
CA GLY A 64 9.08 13.09 -4.40
C GLY A 64 9.58 11.76 -3.80
N ASP A 65 9.20 11.46 -2.55
CA ASP A 65 9.55 10.21 -1.85
C ASP A 65 8.34 9.25 -1.73
N GLY A 66 7.40 9.32 -2.69
CA GLY A 66 6.08 8.68 -2.53
C GLY A 66 6.12 7.17 -2.28
N ALA A 67 7.03 6.44 -2.93
CA ALA A 67 7.19 5.01 -2.69
C ALA A 67 7.63 4.71 -1.25
N GLU A 68 8.59 5.48 -0.72
CA GLU A 68 9.09 5.33 0.65
C GLU A 68 8.00 5.68 1.66
N ALA A 69 7.26 6.77 1.42
CA ALA A 69 6.14 7.17 2.26
C ALA A 69 5.04 6.10 2.33
N LEU A 70 4.67 5.51 1.19
CA LEU A 70 3.68 4.42 1.15
C LEU A 70 4.21 3.14 1.81
N ILE A 71 5.47 2.75 1.57
CA ILE A 71 6.11 1.60 2.24
C ILE A 71 6.08 1.78 3.76
N HIS A 72 6.32 3.00 4.24
CA HIS A 72 6.23 3.31 5.67
C HIS A 72 4.79 3.21 6.18
N LEU A 73 3.80 3.73 5.46
CA LEU A 73 2.40 3.54 5.81
C LEU A 73 2.00 2.05 5.89
N VAL A 74 2.48 1.22 4.97
CA VAL A 74 2.26 -0.24 5.02
C VAL A 74 2.84 -0.82 6.32
N ALA A 75 4.05 -0.43 6.70
CA ALA A 75 4.69 -0.88 7.94
C ALA A 75 3.93 -0.44 9.20
N LEU A 76 3.18 0.66 9.12
CA LEU A 76 2.38 1.20 10.22
C LEU A 76 0.96 0.64 10.29
N LEU A 77 0.49 -0.16 9.32
CA LEU A 77 -0.87 -0.71 9.32
C LEU A 77 -1.22 -1.44 10.63
N ASN A 78 -0.27 -2.16 11.21
CA ASN A 78 -0.49 -2.93 12.45
C ASN A 78 -0.71 -2.05 13.67
N ARG A 79 -0.37 -0.76 13.61
CA ARG A 79 -0.66 0.21 14.67
C ARG A 79 -2.14 0.60 14.72
N LEU A 80 -2.89 0.36 13.64
CA LEU A 80 -4.34 0.51 13.65
C LEU A 80 -4.94 -0.67 14.41
N SER A 81 -5.50 -0.40 15.59
CA SER A 81 -6.06 -1.43 16.47
C SER A 81 -7.33 -2.07 15.90
N ASN A 82 -8.10 -1.32 15.11
CA ASN A 82 -9.36 -1.77 14.52
C ASN A 82 -9.12 -2.56 13.21
N PRO A 83 -9.56 -3.84 13.13
CA PRO A 83 -9.47 -4.67 11.93
C PRO A 83 -10.05 -4.07 10.65
N GLY A 84 -11.23 -3.44 10.74
CA GLY A 84 -11.89 -2.80 9.60
C GLY A 84 -11.13 -1.58 9.08
N LEU A 85 -10.50 -0.81 9.99
CA LEU A 85 -9.62 0.29 9.59
C LEU A 85 -8.34 -0.21 8.92
N ARG A 86 -7.76 -1.32 9.40
CA ARG A 86 -6.60 -1.97 8.74
C ARG A 86 -6.92 -2.39 7.32
N GLN A 87 -8.06 -3.05 7.11
CA GLN A 87 -8.51 -3.46 5.78
C GLN A 87 -8.76 -2.26 4.87
N ALA A 88 -9.44 -1.22 5.36
CA ALA A 88 -9.70 -0.01 4.59
C ALA A 88 -8.38 0.67 4.18
N ALA A 89 -7.47 0.87 5.13
CA ALA A 89 -6.15 1.44 4.88
C ALA A 89 -5.34 0.61 3.86
N PHE A 90 -5.34 -0.72 3.99
CA PHE A 90 -4.69 -1.63 3.04
C PHE A 90 -5.20 -1.40 1.61
N ARG A 91 -6.52 -1.34 1.43
CA ARG A 91 -7.12 -1.11 0.10
C ARG A 91 -6.80 0.26 -0.48
N GLU A 92 -6.85 1.31 0.35
CA GLU A 92 -6.52 2.65 -0.13
C GLU A 92 -5.03 2.80 -0.48
N LEU A 93 -4.13 2.08 0.20
CA LEU A 93 -2.72 1.99 -0.21
C LEU A 93 -2.56 1.33 -1.57
N THR A 94 -3.25 0.21 -1.82
CA THR A 94 -3.25 -0.45 -3.12
C THR A 94 -3.78 0.46 -4.23
N ARG A 95 -4.81 1.28 -3.92
CA ARG A 95 -5.35 2.24 -4.89
C ARG A 95 -4.39 3.39 -5.14
N ALA A 96 -3.72 3.93 -4.11
CA ALA A 96 -2.83 5.09 -4.25
C ALA A 96 -1.64 4.86 -5.19
N LEU A 97 -1.31 3.61 -5.52
CA LEU A 97 -0.22 3.24 -6.43
C LEU A 97 -0.33 3.89 -7.81
N HIS A 98 -1.53 4.16 -8.30
CA HIS A 98 -1.73 4.82 -9.60
C HIS A 98 -1.12 6.23 -9.65
N ALA A 99 -0.86 6.83 -8.49
CA ALA A 99 -0.32 8.17 -8.37
C ALA A 99 1.20 8.21 -8.18
N LEU A 100 1.89 7.05 -8.22
CA LEU A 100 3.34 6.96 -8.23
C LEU A 100 3.90 7.22 -9.63
N ASP A 101 5.11 7.79 -9.68
CA ASP A 101 5.75 8.19 -10.95
C ASP A 101 6.35 7.02 -11.75
N SER A 102 6.45 5.82 -11.16
CA SER A 102 7.00 4.65 -11.85
C SER A 102 6.35 3.33 -11.42
N THR A 103 6.35 2.36 -12.33
CA THR A 103 5.89 0.99 -12.05
C THR A 103 6.81 0.26 -11.07
N GLU A 104 8.13 0.52 -11.10
CA GLU A 104 9.09 -0.09 -10.18
C GLU A 104 8.79 0.30 -8.72
N SER A 105 8.50 1.59 -8.49
CA SER A 105 8.01 2.10 -7.21
C SER A 105 6.71 1.41 -6.79
N GLY A 106 5.76 1.28 -7.72
CA GLY A 106 4.50 0.57 -7.47
C GLY A 106 4.72 -0.89 -7.08
N ALA A 107 5.62 -1.59 -7.78
CA ALA A 107 5.98 -2.97 -7.49
C ALA A 107 6.62 -3.12 -6.09
N ALA A 108 7.49 -2.18 -5.70
CA ALA A 108 8.09 -2.17 -4.36
C ALA A 108 7.05 -2.03 -3.25
N VAL A 109 6.08 -1.11 -3.40
CA VAL A 109 4.98 -0.94 -2.45
C VAL A 109 4.08 -2.19 -2.43
N LEU A 110 3.75 -2.77 -3.58
CA LEU A 110 2.94 -3.99 -3.67
C LEU A 110 3.61 -5.21 -3.02
N ARG A 111 4.92 -5.39 -3.21
CA ARG A 111 5.68 -6.42 -2.47
C ARG A 111 5.56 -6.19 -0.97
N ARG A 112 5.65 -4.93 -0.51
CA ARG A 112 5.50 -4.62 0.91
C ARG A 112 4.09 -4.93 1.41
N LEU A 113 3.04 -4.58 0.65
CA LEU A 113 1.66 -4.96 0.95
C LEU A 113 1.48 -6.48 1.02
N ALA A 114 2.04 -7.22 0.06
CA ALA A 114 2.02 -8.68 0.06
C ALA A 114 2.68 -9.25 1.33
N THR A 115 3.83 -8.72 1.77
CA THR A 115 4.45 -9.14 3.05
C THR A 115 3.64 -8.78 4.29
N ALA A 116 2.71 -7.83 4.18
CA ALA A 116 1.84 -7.41 5.28
C ALA A 116 0.52 -8.19 5.33
N LEU A 117 0.23 -9.07 4.36
CA LEU A 117 -0.99 -9.89 4.32
C LEU A 117 -1.21 -10.71 5.63
N PRO A 118 -0.20 -11.34 6.25
CA PRO A 118 -0.40 -12.08 7.50
C PRO A 118 -0.97 -11.22 8.64
N HIS A 119 -0.80 -9.90 8.59
CA HIS A 119 -1.33 -8.99 9.61
C HIS A 119 -2.78 -8.57 9.38
N GLN A 120 -3.35 -8.89 8.21
CA GLN A 120 -4.78 -8.71 7.98
C GLN A 120 -5.58 -9.78 8.74
N PRO A 121 -6.81 -9.48 9.17
CA PRO A 121 -7.71 -10.49 9.74
C PRO A 121 -7.93 -11.66 8.78
N ASP A 122 -8.10 -12.86 9.33
CA ASP A 122 -8.25 -14.10 8.55
C ASP A 122 -9.36 -14.00 7.50
N GLU A 123 -10.49 -13.40 7.88
CA GLU A 123 -11.70 -13.29 7.05
C GLU A 123 -11.50 -12.41 5.80
N VAL A 124 -10.53 -11.51 5.84
CA VAL A 124 -10.28 -10.55 4.74
C VAL A 124 -8.93 -10.74 4.08
N ARG A 125 -8.06 -11.59 4.64
CA ARG A 125 -6.71 -11.84 4.12
C ARG A 125 -6.74 -12.31 2.67
N TYR A 126 -7.67 -13.20 2.33
CA TYR A 126 -7.87 -13.66 0.95
C TYR A 126 -8.27 -12.52 0.00
N LEU A 127 -9.23 -11.67 0.40
CA LEU A 127 -9.66 -10.52 -0.38
C LEU A 127 -8.52 -9.51 -0.59
N CYS A 128 -7.73 -9.24 0.45
CA CYS A 128 -6.56 -8.37 0.36
C CYS A 128 -5.50 -8.96 -0.60
N SER A 129 -5.32 -10.28 -0.63
CA SER A 129 -4.45 -10.93 -1.63
C SER A 129 -4.95 -10.68 -3.06
N LEU A 130 -6.27 -10.77 -3.30
CA LEU A 130 -6.86 -10.47 -4.60
C LEU A 130 -6.70 -8.99 -4.97
N ASP A 131 -6.85 -8.07 -4.01
CA ASP A 131 -6.63 -6.64 -4.22
C ASP A 131 -5.18 -6.37 -4.69
N VAL A 132 -4.18 -7.05 -4.08
CA VAL A 132 -2.77 -6.96 -4.52
C VAL A 132 -2.57 -7.54 -5.92
N LEU A 133 -3.13 -8.72 -6.21
CA LEU A 133 -3.02 -9.36 -7.53
C LEU A 133 -3.67 -8.50 -8.63
N ALA A 134 -4.82 -7.90 -8.36
CA ALA A 134 -5.47 -7.01 -9.34
C ALA A 134 -4.61 -5.78 -9.65
N ALA A 135 -3.91 -5.24 -8.65
CA ALA A 135 -3.04 -4.09 -8.82
C ALA A 135 -1.73 -4.40 -9.58
N THR A 136 -1.34 -5.66 -9.74
CA THR A 136 -0.12 -5.97 -10.52
C THR A 136 -0.30 -5.73 -12.01
N VAL A 137 -1.54 -5.71 -12.53
CA VAL A 137 -1.81 -5.63 -13.97
C VAL A 137 -1.19 -4.39 -14.64
N SER A 138 -0.98 -3.30 -13.90
CA SER A 138 -0.36 -2.07 -14.40
C SER A 138 1.18 -2.08 -14.39
N LEU A 139 1.83 -3.13 -13.88
CA LEU A 139 3.29 -3.22 -13.77
C LEU A 139 3.92 -3.84 -15.02
N PHE A 140 5.25 -3.70 -15.18
CA PHE A 140 5.97 -4.49 -16.18
C PHE A 140 5.91 -5.99 -15.84
N PRO A 141 5.89 -6.90 -16.83
CA PRO A 141 5.70 -8.32 -16.56
C PRO A 141 6.73 -8.94 -15.60
N SER A 142 7.99 -8.51 -15.62
CA SER A 142 9.02 -8.96 -14.67
C SER A 142 8.69 -8.55 -13.23
N GLU A 143 8.18 -7.34 -13.03
CA GLU A 143 7.73 -6.81 -11.74
C GLU A 143 6.47 -7.54 -11.25
N GLN A 144 5.53 -7.83 -12.16
CA GLN A 144 4.33 -8.62 -11.86
C GLN A 144 4.71 -9.96 -11.24
N ILE A 145 5.60 -10.72 -11.90
CA ILE A 145 6.03 -12.04 -11.44
C ILE A 145 6.60 -11.97 -10.01
N GLN A 146 7.42 -10.97 -9.70
CA GLN A 146 8.00 -10.80 -8.36
C GLN A 146 6.94 -10.51 -7.29
N VAL A 147 5.97 -9.64 -7.59
CA VAL A 147 4.86 -9.34 -6.66
C VAL A 147 3.98 -10.57 -6.46
N ILE A 148 3.57 -11.24 -7.54
CA ILE A 148 2.70 -12.42 -7.49
C ILE A 148 3.38 -13.55 -6.72
N ALA A 149 4.69 -13.78 -6.92
CA ALA A 149 5.46 -14.75 -6.14
C ALA A 149 5.47 -14.41 -4.64
N THR A 150 5.52 -13.13 -4.28
CA THR A 150 5.45 -12.68 -2.89
C THR A 150 4.07 -12.96 -2.27
N VAL A 151 2.99 -12.74 -3.01
CA VAL A 151 1.61 -13.09 -2.59
C VAL A 151 1.48 -14.60 -2.42
N ARG A 152 1.96 -15.38 -3.40
CA ARG A 152 1.95 -16.85 -3.37
C ARG A 152 2.64 -17.41 -2.13
N ALA A 153 3.76 -16.81 -1.73
CA ALA A 153 4.49 -17.22 -0.52
C ALA A 153 3.67 -17.07 0.77
N GLN A 154 2.61 -16.23 0.76
CA GLN A 154 1.72 -16.06 1.91
C GLN A 154 0.53 -17.02 1.93
N ALA A 155 0.38 -17.91 0.94
CA ALA A 155 -0.81 -18.77 0.82
C ALA A 155 -1.04 -19.67 2.04
N ALA A 156 0.03 -20.16 2.68
CA ALA A 156 -0.08 -20.97 3.89
C ALA A 156 -0.70 -20.21 5.08
N ALA A 157 -0.65 -18.87 5.07
CA ALA A 157 -1.32 -18.04 6.06
C ALA A 157 -2.82 -17.87 5.77
N ILE A 158 -3.39 -18.49 4.72
CA ILE A 158 -4.82 -18.41 4.36
C ILE A 158 -5.37 -19.83 4.22
N PRO A 159 -5.48 -20.60 5.32
CA PRO A 159 -5.67 -22.05 5.26
C PRO A 159 -6.92 -22.48 4.47
N ASN A 160 -8.00 -21.72 4.55
CA ASN A 160 -9.26 -22.04 3.85
C ASN A 160 -9.22 -21.76 2.34
N HIS A 161 -8.24 -20.99 1.84
CA HIS A 161 -8.14 -20.59 0.44
C HIS A 161 -6.72 -20.77 -0.14
N ALA A 162 -5.85 -21.54 0.54
CA ALA A 162 -4.45 -21.66 0.18
C ALA A 162 -4.28 -22.20 -1.25
N ASP A 163 -4.93 -23.32 -1.57
CA ASP A 163 -4.86 -23.96 -2.89
C ASP A 163 -5.42 -23.07 -4.00
N GLU A 164 -6.54 -22.39 -3.74
CA GLU A 164 -7.14 -21.45 -4.70
C GLU A 164 -6.21 -20.27 -4.97
N LEU A 165 -5.61 -19.68 -3.93
CA LEU A 165 -4.68 -18.57 -4.09
C LEU A 165 -3.43 -19.00 -4.86
N ILE A 166 -2.88 -20.19 -4.55
CA ILE A 166 -1.72 -20.75 -5.27
C ILE A 166 -2.05 -20.92 -6.75
N ALA A 167 -3.18 -21.53 -7.09
CA ALA A 167 -3.60 -21.73 -8.47
C ALA A 167 -3.76 -20.40 -9.23
N ARG A 168 -4.37 -19.39 -8.60
CA ARG A 168 -4.49 -18.03 -9.19
C ARG A 168 -3.13 -17.37 -9.39
N CYS A 169 -2.21 -17.50 -8.44
CA CYS A 169 -0.86 -16.97 -8.58
C CYS A 169 -0.10 -17.67 -9.71
N ASP A 170 -0.21 -18.99 -9.83
CA ASP A 170 0.48 -19.77 -10.86
C ASP A 170 -0.03 -19.41 -12.27
N ASP A 171 -1.34 -19.24 -12.45
CA ASP A 171 -1.95 -18.77 -13.69
C ASP A 171 -1.50 -17.33 -14.06
N ALA A 172 -1.48 -16.43 -13.07
CA ALA A 172 -1.02 -15.06 -13.28
C ALA A 172 0.47 -14.98 -13.62
N ILE A 173 1.32 -15.81 -12.99
CA ILE A 173 2.75 -15.92 -13.32
C ILE A 173 2.94 -16.45 -14.75
N ALA A 174 2.17 -17.47 -15.15
CA ALA A 174 2.23 -17.99 -16.51
C ALA A 174 1.87 -16.90 -17.54
N THR A 175 0.80 -16.15 -17.28
CA THR A 175 0.37 -15.02 -18.12
C THR A 175 1.45 -13.95 -18.24
N ALA A 176 2.00 -13.47 -17.12
CA ALA A 176 3.06 -12.47 -17.12
C ALA A 176 4.34 -12.98 -17.81
N SER A 177 4.67 -14.26 -17.67
CA SER A 177 5.83 -14.88 -18.34
C SER A 177 5.67 -14.90 -19.86
N MET A 178 4.47 -15.18 -20.37
CA MET A 178 4.17 -15.10 -21.81
C MET A 178 4.28 -13.66 -22.33
N MET A 179 3.78 -12.69 -21.57
CA MET A 179 3.91 -11.26 -21.90
C MET A 179 5.39 -10.85 -21.96
N LEU A 180 6.18 -11.25 -20.95
CA LEU A 180 7.61 -10.95 -20.88
C LEU A 180 8.36 -11.50 -22.12
N ALA A 181 8.12 -12.77 -22.46
CA ALA A 181 8.73 -13.40 -23.63
C ALA A 181 8.36 -12.67 -24.95
N THR A 182 7.14 -12.16 -25.05
CA THR A 182 6.68 -11.40 -26.22
C THR A 182 7.38 -10.04 -26.31
N VAL A 183 7.53 -9.34 -25.19
CA VAL A 183 8.26 -8.07 -25.12
C VAL A 183 9.74 -8.28 -25.48
N SER A 184 10.39 -9.30 -24.91
CA SER A 184 11.81 -9.59 -25.18
C SER A 184 12.10 -9.90 -26.65
N ARG A 185 11.21 -10.63 -27.35
CA ARG A 185 11.39 -10.88 -28.78
C ARG A 185 11.34 -9.59 -29.61
N ARG A 186 10.39 -8.71 -29.32
CA ARG A 186 10.26 -7.43 -30.06
C ARG A 186 11.49 -6.54 -29.95
N TYR A 187 12.18 -6.56 -28.80
CA TYR A 187 13.45 -5.82 -28.62
C TYR A 187 14.64 -6.42 -29.35
N MET A 188 14.61 -7.72 -29.68
CA MET A 188 15.69 -8.38 -30.43
C MET A 188 15.53 -8.23 -31.95
N ASP A 189 14.32 -7.92 -32.42
CA ASP A 189 13.98 -7.74 -33.84
C ASP A 189 14.06 -6.27 -34.31
N THR A 190 14.41 -5.32 -33.40
CA THR A 190 14.58 -3.88 -33.67
C THR A 190 16.03 -3.45 -33.51
#